data_AF-A0A2T0XED8-F1
#
_entry.id   AF-A0A2T0XED8-F1
#
_cell.length_a   1.000
_cell.length_b   1.000
_cell.length_c   1.000
_cell.angle_alpha   90.00
_cell.angle_beta   90.00
_cell.angle_gamma   90.00
#
_symmetry.space_group_name_H-M   'P 1'
#
loop_
_entity.id
_entity.type
_entity.pdbx_description
1 polymer ?
#
loop_
_entity_poly.entity_id
_entity_poly.type
_entity_poly.pdbx_seq_one_letter_code
_entity_poly.pdbx_strand_id
1 'polypeptide(L)'
;MSIMSLIARSLGLGKGQVRAQNAVGSQTKYSEDVLQSFGLVGSAAGQMVTPLSAMRVAAVFACVQRISGAIMTLPVDCYLTDGEIPVKMPRDDLWYKLNEQPSAQFTAASHWEGVSVGQLLRGDSYTWIRRGSNNSIRELLPLPWGTVSPIRMTDGQVRYYLSIPDHGITTWLEPSEVLHFAGFGFDGLRSQSIISYAARSAVGNALAMDSYSGKFFENGAHPSIILNTAVKMSQTQIEGLQAAFAAKYSGSENFHRLPLVLTEGITAKELSLSAQDSQLLEARQFQVIDIARAFGVPPHMIGETSGSTSWGSGIESMSRGFVTYTLQPHLRKIEQELNRKLFPRDSGKFLRFDRDALIEGDSKAQAEYNRAALGGPGSGMGWLTPDEVRRKQGHKPMGGNASELFNPNMNQPKTEQLAEATAE
;
A
#
# COMPACT_ATOMS: atom_id res chain seq x y z
N MET A 1 -6.26 3.63 -24.72
CA MET A 1 -4.97 3.15 -25.27
C MET A 1 -4.24 2.46 -24.12
N SER A 2 -3.70 1.25 -24.28
CA SER A 2 -3.02 0.53 -23.18
C SER A 2 -1.67 1.18 -22.85
N ILE A 3 -1.19 1.04 -21.60
CA ILE A 3 0.14 1.51 -21.20
C ILE A 3 1.23 0.95 -22.12
N MET A 4 1.10 -0.32 -22.50
CA MET A 4 2.04 -1.01 -23.39
C MET A 4 2.08 -0.38 -24.78
N SER A 5 0.92 0.05 -25.30
CA SER A 5 0.85 0.75 -26.59
C SER A 5 1.42 2.17 -26.55
N LEU A 6 1.40 2.82 -25.38
CA LEU A 6 2.03 4.13 -25.19
C LEU A 6 3.56 3.97 -25.12
N ILE A 7 4.04 2.93 -24.44
CA ILE A 7 5.46 2.54 -24.45
C ILE A 7 5.92 2.23 -25.89
N ALA A 8 5.14 1.46 -26.67
CA ALA A 8 5.44 1.19 -28.08
C ALA A 8 5.58 2.46 -28.91
N ARG A 9 4.59 3.35 -28.82
CA ARG A 9 4.61 4.64 -29.53
C ARG A 9 5.78 5.52 -29.09
N SER A 10 6.13 5.48 -27.81
CA SER A 10 7.22 6.27 -27.25
C SER A 10 8.60 5.87 -27.79
N LEU A 11 8.75 4.60 -28.16
CA LEU A 11 9.95 4.05 -28.79
C LEU A 11 9.94 4.18 -30.33
N GLY A 12 8.95 4.86 -30.90
CA GLY A 12 8.80 4.99 -32.35
C GLY A 12 8.31 3.70 -33.04
N LEU A 13 7.87 2.71 -32.27
CA LEU A 13 7.40 1.42 -32.78
C LEU A 13 5.86 1.45 -32.86
N GLY A 14 5.34 1.82 -34.03
CA GLY A 14 3.91 1.71 -34.35
C GLY A 14 3.59 0.31 -34.87
N LYS A 15 2.57 -0.34 -34.28
CA LYS A 15 1.98 -1.66 -34.63
C LYS A 15 2.71 -2.38 -35.79
N GLY A 16 3.91 -2.88 -35.53
CA GLY A 16 4.56 -3.80 -36.44
C GLY A 16 3.69 -5.04 -36.51
N GLN A 17 3.33 -5.49 -37.72
CA GLN A 17 2.67 -6.78 -37.89
C GLN A 17 3.48 -7.83 -37.15
N VAL A 18 2.85 -8.44 -36.14
CA VAL A 18 3.40 -9.54 -35.36
C VAL A 18 3.69 -10.66 -36.34
N ARG A 19 4.96 -10.82 -36.75
CA ARG A 19 5.43 -12.12 -37.21
C ARG A 19 5.64 -12.94 -35.95
N ALA A 20 4.73 -13.89 -35.72
CA ALA A 20 5.01 -15.00 -34.83
C ALA A 20 6.23 -15.74 -35.39
N GLN A 21 7.43 -15.39 -34.91
CA GLN A 21 8.51 -16.34 -34.96
C GLN A 21 8.17 -17.40 -33.91
N ASN A 22 7.86 -18.59 -34.40
CA ASN A 22 7.79 -19.80 -33.59
C ASN A 22 9.13 -19.94 -32.87
N ALA A 23 9.20 -19.47 -31.62
CA ALA A 23 10.24 -19.89 -30.70
C ALA A 23 9.91 -21.34 -30.36
N VAL A 24 10.48 -22.25 -31.14
CA VAL A 24 10.51 -23.68 -30.87
C VAL A 24 11.07 -23.88 -29.46
N GLY A 25 10.20 -24.35 -28.56
CA GLY A 25 10.51 -25.07 -27.32
C GLY A 25 11.87 -24.79 -26.65
N SER A 26 12.13 -23.55 -26.23
CA SER A 26 13.00 -23.36 -25.07
C SER A 26 12.17 -23.64 -23.83
N GLN A 27 12.42 -24.77 -23.14
CA GLN A 27 11.99 -24.90 -21.75
C GLN A 27 12.75 -23.86 -20.93
N THR A 28 12.26 -22.62 -20.92
CA THR A 28 12.80 -21.54 -20.11
C THR A 28 12.53 -21.89 -18.65
N LYS A 29 13.48 -22.54 -17.99
CA LYS A 29 13.44 -22.79 -16.55
C LYS A 29 13.67 -21.44 -15.86
N TYR A 30 12.60 -20.86 -15.32
CA TYR A 30 12.70 -19.71 -14.43
C TYR A 30 13.40 -20.15 -13.13
N SER A 31 14.27 -19.28 -12.58
CA SER A 31 14.86 -19.55 -11.27
C SER A 31 13.76 -19.57 -10.19
N GLU A 32 14.03 -20.29 -9.11
CA GLU A 32 13.10 -20.38 -7.98
C GLU A 32 12.78 -19.00 -7.39
N ASP A 33 13.78 -18.11 -7.32
CA ASP A 33 13.61 -16.72 -6.90
C ASP A 33 12.63 -15.94 -7.78
N VAL A 34 12.69 -16.17 -9.11
CA VAL A 34 11.75 -15.55 -10.05
C VAL A 34 10.36 -16.12 -9.82
N LEU A 35 10.21 -17.44 -9.73
CA LEU A 35 8.91 -18.07 -9.44
C LEU A 35 8.33 -17.59 -8.10
N GLN A 36 9.16 -17.45 -7.07
CA GLN A 36 8.78 -16.93 -5.75
C GLN A 36 8.39 -15.45 -5.80
N SER A 37 9.06 -14.62 -6.62
CA SER A 37 8.69 -13.22 -6.82
C SER A 37 7.33 -13.06 -7.51
N PHE A 38 6.92 -14.02 -8.33
CA PHE A 38 5.59 -14.10 -8.93
C PHE A 38 4.56 -14.84 -8.05
N GLY A 39 4.98 -15.42 -6.92
CA GLY A 39 4.08 -16.16 -6.03
C GLY A 39 3.64 -17.53 -6.58
N LEU A 40 4.43 -18.12 -7.47
CA LEU A 40 4.12 -19.38 -8.16
C LEU A 40 4.52 -20.63 -7.35
N VAL A 41 5.04 -20.45 -6.14
CA VAL A 41 5.33 -21.54 -5.20
C VAL A 41 4.18 -21.61 -4.17
N GLY A 42 3.63 -22.81 -3.94
CA GLY A 42 2.51 -23.02 -3.01
C GLY A 42 2.85 -22.60 -1.57
N SER A 43 1.88 -22.06 -0.83
CA SER A 43 2.01 -21.83 0.62
C SER A 43 1.91 -23.16 1.40
N ALA A 44 2.27 -23.15 2.69
CA ALA A 44 2.12 -24.32 3.57
C ALA A 44 0.67 -24.85 3.64
N ALA A 45 -0.32 -23.98 3.41
CA ALA A 45 -1.74 -24.33 3.32
C ALA A 45 -2.17 -24.86 1.94
N GLY A 46 -1.23 -25.08 1.01
CA GLY A 46 -1.48 -25.57 -0.35
C GLY A 46 -2.06 -24.54 -1.32
N GLN A 47 -2.34 -23.31 -0.87
CA GLN A 47 -2.86 -22.22 -1.72
C GLN A 47 -1.72 -21.49 -2.44
N MET A 48 -1.91 -21.14 -3.71
CA MET A 48 -0.98 -20.27 -4.45
C MET A 48 -1.18 -18.81 -4.06
N VAL A 49 -0.13 -18.21 -3.50
CA VAL A 49 -0.14 -16.83 -3.01
C VAL A 49 0.61 -15.94 -3.99
N THR A 50 -0.15 -15.26 -4.84
CA THR A 50 0.33 -14.29 -5.83
C THR A 50 -0.14 -12.90 -5.41
N PRO A 51 0.43 -11.80 -5.95
CA PRO A 51 -0.10 -10.46 -5.75
C PRO A 51 -1.60 -10.34 -6.01
N LEU A 52 -2.12 -11.06 -7.02
CA LEU A 52 -3.54 -11.03 -7.38
C LEU A 52 -4.40 -11.81 -6.38
N SER A 53 -4.00 -13.03 -5.99
CA SER A 53 -4.76 -13.81 -5.01
C SER A 53 -4.69 -13.19 -3.62
N ALA A 54 -3.55 -12.58 -3.24
CA ALA A 54 -3.41 -11.86 -1.99
C ALA A 54 -4.37 -10.67 -1.89
N MET A 55 -4.52 -9.87 -2.96
CA MET A 55 -5.46 -8.74 -2.99
C MET A 55 -6.94 -9.14 -2.88
N ARG A 56 -7.28 -10.43 -3.01
CA ARG A 56 -8.64 -10.94 -2.75
C ARG A 56 -8.92 -11.10 -1.25
N VAL A 57 -7.88 -11.16 -0.42
CA VAL A 57 -8.04 -11.17 1.04
C VAL A 57 -8.28 -9.74 1.52
N ALA A 58 -9.43 -9.50 2.16
CA ALA A 58 -9.87 -8.16 2.55
C ALA A 58 -8.84 -7.41 3.42
N ALA A 59 -8.17 -8.11 4.35
CA ALA A 59 -7.14 -7.52 5.19
C ALA A 59 -5.93 -6.99 4.39
N VAL A 60 -5.50 -7.75 3.36
CA VAL A 60 -4.41 -7.32 2.45
C VAL A 60 -4.85 -6.10 1.66
N PHE A 61 -6.05 -6.15 1.06
CA PHE A 61 -6.60 -5.03 0.29
C PHE A 61 -6.67 -3.77 1.14
N ALA A 62 -7.19 -3.87 2.37
CA ALA A 62 -7.29 -2.76 3.30
C ALA A 62 -5.92 -2.18 3.68
N CYS A 63 -4.92 -3.02 3.98
CA CYS A 63 -3.56 -2.55 4.29
C CYS A 63 -2.94 -1.80 3.12
N VAL A 64 -3.02 -2.38 1.91
CA VAL A 64 -2.49 -1.76 0.69
C VAL A 64 -3.19 -0.43 0.43
N GLN A 65 -4.52 -0.40 0.50
CA GLN A 65 -5.31 0.82 0.28
C GLN A 65 -5.00 1.92 1.30
N ARG A 66 -4.77 1.59 2.58
CA ARG A 66 -4.42 2.59 3.61
C ARG A 66 -3.05 3.20 3.38
N ILE A 67 -2.05 2.38 3.02
CA ILE A 67 -0.70 2.87 2.75
C ILE A 67 -0.66 3.66 1.43
N SER A 68 -1.16 3.08 0.34
CA SER A 68 -1.15 3.73 -0.98
C SER A 68 -2.03 4.98 -1.00
N GLY A 69 -3.20 4.90 -0.35
CA GLY A 69 -4.12 6.00 -0.19
C GLY A 69 -3.51 7.17 0.57
N ALA A 70 -2.80 6.91 1.67
CA ALA A 70 -2.13 7.97 2.42
C ALA A 70 -0.95 8.58 1.67
N ILE A 71 -0.24 7.83 0.82
CA ILE A 71 0.87 8.36 0.01
C ILE A 71 0.33 9.21 -1.15
N MET A 72 -0.71 8.75 -1.84
CA MET A 72 -1.24 9.46 -3.03
C MET A 72 -1.90 10.81 -2.70
N THR A 73 -2.31 11.03 -1.46
CA THR A 73 -2.92 12.31 -1.02
C THR A 73 -1.88 13.38 -0.71
N LEU A 74 -0.59 13.04 -0.64
CA LEU A 74 0.45 13.97 -0.26
C LEU A 74 1.06 14.65 -1.49
N PRO A 75 1.02 15.98 -1.56
CA PRO A 75 1.68 16.68 -2.64
C PRO A 75 3.20 16.60 -2.50
N VAL A 76 3.88 16.56 -3.64
CA VAL A 76 5.34 16.58 -3.76
C VAL A 76 5.78 17.98 -4.17
N ASP A 77 6.43 18.69 -3.26
CA ASP A 77 6.89 20.05 -3.50
C ASP A 77 8.40 20.10 -3.75
N CYS A 78 8.80 21.02 -4.62
CA CYS A 78 10.20 21.33 -4.87
C CYS A 78 10.67 22.41 -3.90
N TYR A 79 11.85 22.21 -3.32
CA TYR A 79 12.53 23.14 -2.42
C TYR A 79 13.91 23.45 -2.97
N LEU A 80 14.37 24.67 -2.72
CA LEU A 80 15.74 25.11 -2.99
C LEU A 80 16.42 25.44 -1.65
N THR A 81 17.64 24.95 -1.46
CA THR A 81 18.51 25.32 -0.35
C THR A 81 19.70 26.09 -0.90
N ASP A 82 19.84 27.35 -0.47
CA ASP A 82 20.97 28.24 -0.78
C ASP A 82 21.75 28.55 0.52
N GLY A 83 22.00 27.51 1.33
CA GLY A 83 22.55 27.64 2.69
C GLY A 83 21.92 26.67 3.68
N GLU A 84 21.18 27.18 4.67
CA GLU A 84 20.63 26.38 5.79
C GLU A 84 19.11 26.16 5.74
N ILE A 85 18.33 27.07 5.14
CA ILE A 85 16.87 27.03 5.19
C ILE A 85 16.28 26.62 3.83
N PRO A 86 15.51 25.52 3.76
CA PRO A 86 14.80 25.14 2.55
C PRO A 86 13.67 26.11 2.21
N VAL A 87 13.70 26.69 1.01
CA VAL A 87 12.63 27.56 0.49
C VAL A 87 11.80 26.79 -0.52
N LYS A 88 10.48 26.74 -0.33
CA LYS A 88 9.54 26.12 -1.27
C LYS A 88 9.53 26.91 -2.59
N MET A 89 9.80 26.23 -3.69
CA MET A 89 9.80 26.82 -5.02
C MET A 89 8.36 27.00 -5.56
N PRO A 90 8.13 27.96 -6.47
CA PRO A 90 6.87 28.07 -7.19
C PRO A 90 6.53 26.80 -7.97
N ARG A 91 5.24 26.58 -8.23
CA ARG A 91 4.77 25.45 -9.04
C ARG A 91 5.29 25.59 -10.47
N ASP A 92 6.09 24.63 -10.90
CA ASP A 92 6.64 24.55 -12.26
C ASP A 92 6.09 23.33 -13.01
N ASP A 93 6.65 23.08 -14.20
CA ASP A 93 6.27 21.95 -15.05
C ASP A 93 6.55 20.57 -14.40
N LEU A 94 7.59 20.48 -13.57
CA LEU A 94 7.88 19.26 -12.82
C LEU A 94 6.88 19.06 -11.68
N TRP A 95 6.52 20.12 -10.97
CA TRP A 95 5.46 20.10 -9.97
C TRP A 95 4.14 19.59 -10.57
N TYR A 96 3.75 20.08 -11.77
CA TYR A 96 2.55 19.62 -12.46
C TYR A 96 2.60 18.12 -12.78
N LYS A 97 3.75 17.61 -13.24
CA LYS A 97 3.91 16.17 -13.50
C LYS A 97 3.81 15.32 -12.25
N LEU A 98 4.33 15.78 -11.12
CA LEU A 98 4.36 15.01 -9.88
C LEU A 98 3.03 15.08 -9.09
N ASN A 99 2.21 16.11 -9.31
CA ASN A 99 1.00 16.37 -8.52
C ASN A 99 -0.31 16.30 -9.31
N GLU A 100 -0.29 16.45 -10.64
CA GLU A 100 -1.49 16.45 -11.47
C GLU A 100 -1.45 15.35 -12.53
N GLN A 101 -0.48 15.40 -13.45
CA GLN A 101 -0.45 14.54 -14.63
C GLN A 101 0.99 14.16 -15.04
N PRO A 102 1.53 13.02 -14.55
CA PRO A 102 2.86 12.55 -14.92
C PRO A 102 2.94 12.07 -16.37
N SER A 103 1.84 11.54 -16.90
CA SER A 103 1.71 11.06 -18.28
C SER A 103 0.26 11.20 -18.76
N ALA A 104 0.03 11.14 -20.07
CA ALA A 104 -1.30 11.40 -20.64
C ALA A 104 -2.39 10.41 -20.17
N GLN A 105 -2.00 9.21 -19.70
CA GLN A 105 -2.93 8.17 -19.22
C GLN A 105 -3.07 8.10 -17.71
N PHE A 106 -2.24 8.81 -16.94
CA PHE A 106 -2.19 8.70 -15.49
C PHE A 106 -2.34 10.07 -14.85
N THR A 107 -3.19 10.13 -13.83
CA THR A 107 -3.10 11.21 -12.82
C THR A 107 -1.92 10.91 -11.90
N ALA A 108 -1.41 11.94 -11.22
CA ALA A 108 -0.36 11.77 -10.23
C ALA A 108 -0.80 10.82 -9.10
N ALA A 109 -2.06 10.94 -8.66
CA ALA A 109 -2.62 10.05 -7.64
C ALA A 109 -2.56 8.58 -8.06
N SER A 110 -3.01 8.23 -9.27
CA SER A 110 -2.93 6.85 -9.79
C SER A 110 -1.50 6.36 -9.99
N HIS A 111 -0.56 7.27 -10.30
CA HIS A 111 0.86 6.93 -10.38
C HIS A 111 1.44 6.58 -9.01
N TRP A 112 1.26 7.43 -8.00
CA TRP A 112 1.75 7.19 -6.64
C TRP A 112 1.10 5.98 -5.97
N GLU A 113 -0.19 5.78 -6.22
CA GLU A 113 -0.89 4.56 -5.81
C GLU A 113 -0.24 3.33 -6.45
N GLY A 114 -0.02 3.34 -7.77
CA GLY A 114 0.65 2.25 -8.48
C GLY A 114 2.09 1.98 -8.02
N VAL A 115 2.85 3.03 -7.70
CA VAL A 115 4.20 2.91 -7.11
C VAL A 115 4.14 2.19 -5.77
N SER A 116 3.25 2.63 -4.88
CA SER A 116 3.07 2.07 -3.54
C SER A 116 2.60 0.62 -3.61
N VAL A 117 1.60 0.32 -4.44
CA VAL A 117 1.10 -1.04 -4.67
C VAL A 117 2.20 -1.96 -5.21
N GLY A 118 3.03 -1.48 -6.14
CA GLY A 118 4.18 -2.21 -6.66
C GLY A 118 5.18 -2.57 -5.57
N GLN A 119 5.60 -1.59 -4.77
CA GLN A 119 6.53 -1.79 -3.66
C GLN A 119 6.01 -2.81 -2.64
N LEU A 120 4.74 -2.70 -2.25
CA LEU A 120 4.13 -3.57 -1.25
C LEU A 120 3.94 -5.01 -1.75
N LEU A 121 3.39 -5.18 -2.96
CA LEU A 121 3.00 -6.49 -3.47
C LEU A 121 4.12 -7.23 -4.19
N ARG A 122 5.06 -6.51 -4.81
CA ARG A 122 6.09 -7.09 -5.70
C ARG A 122 7.51 -6.69 -5.31
N GLY A 123 7.67 -5.96 -4.21
CA GLY A 123 8.95 -5.47 -3.72
C GLY A 123 9.36 -4.15 -4.36
N ASP A 124 9.23 -4.01 -5.68
CA ASP A 124 9.70 -2.83 -6.41
C ASP A 124 8.61 -2.21 -7.29
N SER A 125 8.81 -0.95 -7.68
CA SER A 125 8.06 -0.32 -8.76
C SER A 125 8.97 0.51 -9.64
N TYR A 126 8.64 0.61 -10.93
CA TYR A 126 9.49 1.24 -11.93
C TYR A 126 8.72 2.33 -12.68
N THR A 127 9.37 3.45 -12.95
CA THR A 127 8.83 4.53 -13.77
C THR A 127 9.89 5.00 -14.75
N TRP A 128 9.53 5.08 -16.03
CA TRP A 128 10.42 5.58 -17.08
C TRP A 128 10.37 7.10 -17.13
N ILE A 129 11.53 7.72 -16.95
CA ILE A 129 11.77 9.15 -17.17
C ILE A 129 12.04 9.36 -18.65
N ARG A 130 11.04 9.85 -19.38
CA ARG A 130 11.23 10.23 -20.79
C ARG A 130 11.75 11.64 -20.87
N ARG A 131 12.98 11.80 -21.35
CA ARG A 131 13.62 13.10 -21.51
C ARG A 131 13.56 13.61 -22.95
N GLY A 132 13.49 14.93 -23.10
CA GLY A 132 13.67 15.60 -24.39
C GLY A 132 15.16 15.76 -24.74
N SER A 133 15.43 16.25 -25.95
CA SER A 133 16.80 16.51 -26.43
C SER A 133 17.59 17.52 -25.59
N ASN A 134 16.89 18.38 -24.84
CA ASN A 134 17.46 19.35 -23.90
C ASN A 134 17.52 18.83 -22.45
N ASN A 135 17.42 17.50 -22.24
CA ASN A 135 17.38 16.86 -20.92
C ASN A 135 16.16 17.20 -20.03
N SER A 136 15.19 17.97 -20.54
CA SER A 136 13.93 18.26 -19.84
C SER A 136 13.07 17.00 -19.70
N ILE A 137 12.36 16.87 -18.58
CA ILE A 137 11.48 15.72 -18.33
C ILE A 137 10.18 15.95 -19.12
N ARG A 138 9.95 15.14 -20.15
CA ARG A 138 8.71 15.20 -20.95
C ARG A 138 7.58 14.44 -20.29
N GLU A 139 7.87 13.27 -19.74
CA GLU A 139 6.86 12.36 -19.21
C GLU A 139 7.48 11.43 -18.14
N LEU A 140 6.71 11.13 -17.10
CA LEU A 140 7.00 10.07 -16.13
C LEU A 140 6.00 8.95 -16.39
N LEU A 141 6.44 7.90 -17.08
CA LEU A 141 5.57 6.82 -17.53
C LEU A 141 5.72 5.60 -16.60
N PRO A 142 4.69 5.22 -15.83
CA PRO A 142 4.75 4.01 -15.01
C PRO A 142 5.05 2.79 -15.89
N LEU A 143 5.96 1.92 -15.46
CA LEU A 143 6.26 0.67 -16.15
C LEU A 143 5.61 -0.49 -15.39
N PRO A 144 4.86 -1.38 -16.07
CA PRO A 144 4.33 -2.57 -15.41
C PRO A 144 5.49 -3.43 -14.86
N TRP A 145 5.39 -3.86 -13.61
CA TRP A 145 6.50 -4.54 -12.92
C TRP A 145 7.08 -5.74 -13.70
N GLY A 146 6.21 -6.55 -14.32
CA GLY A 146 6.64 -7.76 -15.05
C GLY A 146 7.38 -7.51 -16.37
N THR A 147 7.45 -6.26 -16.85
CA THR A 147 8.14 -5.92 -18.11
C THR A 147 9.57 -5.44 -17.89
N VAL A 148 9.97 -5.18 -16.65
CA VAL A 148 11.29 -4.62 -16.32
C VAL A 148 12.10 -5.63 -15.54
N SER A 149 13.35 -5.85 -15.95
CA SER A 149 14.31 -6.68 -15.24
C SER A 149 15.60 -5.89 -14.99
N PRO A 150 15.90 -5.50 -13.74
CA PRO A 150 17.20 -4.95 -13.39
C PRO A 150 18.25 -6.06 -13.46
N ILE A 151 19.34 -5.79 -14.17
CA ILE A 151 20.44 -6.75 -14.40
C ILE A 151 21.75 -6.03 -14.09
N ARG A 152 22.61 -6.69 -13.30
CA ARG A 152 23.98 -6.22 -13.08
C ARG A 152 24.84 -6.67 -14.26
N MET A 153 25.37 -5.69 -14.99
CA MET A 153 26.27 -5.91 -16.11
C MET A 153 27.67 -6.28 -15.62
N THR A 154 28.52 -6.76 -16.54
CA THR A 154 29.91 -7.17 -16.25
C THR A 154 30.79 -6.01 -15.79
N ASP A 155 30.45 -4.77 -16.15
CA ASP A 155 31.09 -3.54 -15.68
C ASP A 155 30.64 -3.11 -14.27
N GLY A 156 29.76 -3.88 -13.63
CA GLY A 156 29.20 -3.60 -12.31
C GLY A 156 28.04 -2.62 -12.31
N GLN A 157 27.70 -1.98 -13.44
CA GLN A 157 26.55 -1.10 -13.55
C GLN A 157 25.26 -1.92 -13.59
N VAL A 158 24.21 -1.41 -12.95
CA VAL A 158 22.87 -1.98 -13.10
C VAL A 158 22.25 -1.36 -14.34
N ARG A 159 21.66 -2.14 -15.25
CA ARG A 159 20.82 -1.64 -16.34
C ARG A 159 19.46 -2.31 -16.29
N TYR A 160 18.46 -1.69 -16.90
CA TYR A 160 17.09 -2.17 -16.87
C TYR A 160 16.71 -2.72 -18.23
N TYR A 161 16.49 -4.04 -18.30
CA TYR A 161 15.98 -4.68 -19.50
C TYR A 161 14.45 -4.54 -19.54
N LEU A 162 13.94 -3.84 -20.55
CA LEU A 162 12.51 -3.67 -20.81
C LEU A 162 12.07 -4.65 -21.90
N SER A 163 11.11 -5.52 -21.58
CA SER A 163 10.52 -6.48 -22.50
C SER A 163 9.01 -6.38 -22.52
N ILE A 164 8.44 -6.06 -23.68
CA ILE A 164 7.01 -6.04 -23.96
C ILE A 164 6.78 -6.82 -25.26
N PRO A 165 6.71 -8.16 -25.20
CA PRO A 165 6.63 -9.02 -26.37
C PRO A 165 5.42 -8.74 -27.25
N ASP A 166 4.26 -8.45 -26.65
CA ASP A 166 3.00 -8.14 -27.35
C ASP A 166 3.12 -6.93 -28.30
N HIS A 167 4.14 -6.10 -28.11
CA HIS A 167 4.43 -4.93 -28.92
C HIS A 167 5.78 -5.03 -29.66
N GLY A 168 6.46 -6.18 -29.59
CA GLY A 168 7.77 -6.38 -30.20
C GLY A 168 8.87 -5.50 -29.61
N ILE A 169 8.70 -5.03 -28.38
CA ILE A 169 9.65 -4.12 -27.73
C ILE A 169 10.58 -4.93 -26.85
N THR A 170 11.86 -4.86 -27.16
CA THR A 170 12.93 -5.30 -26.26
C THR A 170 14.03 -4.26 -26.32
N THR A 171 14.33 -3.61 -25.20
CA THR A 171 15.35 -2.57 -25.14
C THR A 171 15.99 -2.49 -23.77
N TRP A 172 17.15 -1.85 -23.71
CA TRP A 172 17.81 -1.49 -22.47
C TRP A 172 17.50 -0.04 -22.14
N LEU A 173 17.25 0.22 -20.86
CA LEU A 173 17.15 1.56 -20.29
C LEU A 173 18.34 1.78 -19.37
N GLU A 174 18.94 2.97 -19.48
CA GLU A 174 20.04 3.37 -18.62
C GLU A 174 19.51 3.72 -17.21
N PRO A 175 20.36 3.63 -16.16
CA PRO A 175 19.97 3.99 -14.80
C PRO A 175 19.39 5.39 -14.66
N SER A 176 19.86 6.34 -15.46
CA SER A 176 19.38 7.73 -15.45
C SER A 176 17.97 7.89 -16.01
N GLU A 177 17.46 6.88 -16.72
CA GLU A 177 16.15 6.88 -17.36
C GLU A 177 15.10 6.18 -16.50
N VAL A 178 15.47 5.41 -15.49
CA VAL A 178 14.50 4.65 -14.67
C VAL A 178 14.52 5.16 -13.23
N LEU A 179 13.36 5.60 -12.75
CA LEU A 179 13.08 5.70 -11.31
C LEU A 179 12.77 4.30 -10.80
N HIS A 180 13.65 3.78 -9.97
CA HIS A 180 13.47 2.49 -9.31
C HIS A 180 13.06 2.70 -7.86
N PHE A 181 11.77 2.62 -7.60
CA PHE A 181 11.21 2.72 -6.28
C PHE A 181 11.34 1.38 -5.55
N ALA A 182 12.47 1.21 -4.87
CA ALA A 182 12.78 0.02 -4.10
C ALA A 182 11.93 -0.10 -2.82
N GLY A 183 11.48 -1.31 -2.50
CA GLY A 183 10.76 -1.64 -1.27
C GLY A 183 11.69 -2.07 -0.13
N PHE A 184 11.22 -2.99 0.71
CA PHE A 184 11.97 -3.49 1.87
C PHE A 184 13.08 -4.46 1.45
N GLY A 185 14.23 -4.44 2.15
CA GLY A 185 15.30 -5.40 1.92
C GLY A 185 15.96 -5.31 0.55
N PHE A 186 16.10 -4.11 -0.02
CA PHE A 186 16.74 -3.89 -1.32
C PHE A 186 18.18 -4.40 -1.35
N ASP A 187 18.48 -5.35 -2.23
CA ASP A 187 19.79 -6.02 -2.35
C ASP A 187 20.73 -5.35 -3.39
N GLY A 188 20.29 -4.24 -3.98
CA GLY A 188 20.99 -3.56 -5.07
C GLY A 188 20.49 -3.93 -6.47
N LEU A 189 19.56 -4.89 -6.59
CA LEU A 189 18.85 -5.24 -7.81
C LEU A 189 17.34 -5.31 -7.60
N ARG A 190 16.86 -5.93 -6.53
CA ARG A 190 15.44 -6.10 -6.22
C ARG A 190 15.18 -5.98 -4.72
N SER A 191 13.91 -5.76 -4.39
CA SER A 191 13.44 -5.74 -3.01
C SER A 191 12.52 -6.92 -2.73
N GLN A 192 12.32 -7.18 -1.45
CA GLN A 192 11.44 -8.23 -0.96
C GLN A 192 9.98 -7.78 -1.06
N SER A 193 9.14 -8.64 -1.64
CA SER A 193 7.67 -8.49 -1.58
C SER A 193 7.18 -8.84 -0.18
N ILE A 194 6.37 -7.95 0.42
CA ILE A 194 5.73 -8.21 1.72
C ILE A 194 4.86 -9.48 1.62
N ILE A 195 4.17 -9.67 0.49
CA ILE A 195 3.34 -10.84 0.23
C ILE A 195 4.17 -12.13 0.21
N SER A 196 5.26 -12.16 -0.57
CA SER A 196 6.03 -13.40 -0.73
C SER A 196 6.90 -13.74 0.48
N TYR A 197 7.36 -12.74 1.24
CA TYR A 197 8.28 -12.93 2.37
C TYR A 197 7.58 -12.97 3.74
N ALA A 198 6.75 -11.98 4.06
CA ALA A 198 6.21 -11.81 5.41
C ALA A 198 4.78 -12.36 5.54
N ALA A 199 3.90 -12.03 4.59
CA ALA A 199 2.48 -12.34 4.68
C ALA A 199 2.09 -13.68 4.02
N ARG A 200 3.02 -14.40 3.39
CA ARG A 200 2.72 -15.57 2.55
C ARG A 200 1.91 -16.63 3.28
N SER A 201 2.33 -16.99 4.49
CA SER A 201 1.66 -18.02 5.29
C SER A 201 0.29 -17.53 5.75
N ALA A 202 0.20 -16.31 6.28
CA ALA A 202 -1.06 -15.75 6.78
C ALA A 202 -2.10 -15.59 5.67
N VAL A 203 -1.68 -15.10 4.49
CA VAL A 203 -2.53 -15.00 3.30
C VAL A 203 -2.92 -16.38 2.78
N GLY A 204 -1.99 -17.34 2.75
CA GLY A 204 -2.27 -18.72 2.36
C GLY A 204 -3.33 -19.37 3.26
N ASN A 205 -3.22 -19.17 4.57
CA ASN A 205 -4.20 -19.62 5.56
C ASN A 205 -5.56 -18.95 5.36
N ALA A 206 -5.59 -17.62 5.19
CA ALA A 206 -6.82 -16.89 4.95
C ALA A 206 -7.54 -17.39 3.68
N LEU A 207 -6.82 -17.57 2.57
CA LEU A 207 -7.36 -18.12 1.33
C LEU A 207 -7.88 -19.56 1.50
N ALA A 208 -7.18 -20.38 2.28
CA ALA A 208 -7.61 -21.76 2.57
C ALA A 208 -8.89 -21.78 3.41
N MET A 209 -8.98 -20.93 4.44
CA MET A 209 -10.17 -20.76 5.28
C MET A 209 -11.36 -20.25 4.45
N ASP A 210 -11.14 -19.30 3.55
CA ASP A 210 -12.18 -18.79 2.65
C ASP A 210 -12.65 -19.84 1.66
N SER A 211 -11.73 -20.64 1.10
CA SER A 211 -12.10 -21.78 0.25
C SER A 211 -12.89 -22.83 1.04
N TYR A 212 -12.49 -23.13 2.28
CA TYR A 212 -13.21 -24.06 3.15
C TYR A 212 -14.63 -23.55 3.44
N SER A 213 -14.78 -22.30 3.87
CA SER A 213 -16.10 -21.72 4.13
C SER A 213 -16.95 -21.61 2.86
N GLY A 214 -16.36 -21.21 1.74
CA GLY A 214 -17.05 -21.18 0.45
C GLY A 214 -17.63 -22.55 0.10
N LYS A 215 -16.82 -23.61 0.20
CA LYS A 215 -17.28 -24.99 -0.02
C LYS A 215 -18.30 -25.44 1.02
N PHE A 216 -18.15 -25.05 2.28
CA PHE A 216 -19.11 -25.39 3.33
C PHE A 216 -20.49 -24.81 3.00
N PHE A 217 -20.56 -23.53 2.62
CA PHE A 217 -21.81 -22.88 2.23
C PHE A 217 -22.35 -23.36 0.87
N GLU A 218 -21.48 -23.60 -0.11
CA GLU A 218 -21.84 -24.17 -1.42
C GLU A 218 -22.49 -25.54 -1.27
N ASN A 219 -22.00 -26.36 -0.32
CA ASN A 219 -22.55 -27.66 0.03
C ASN A 219 -23.70 -27.60 1.06
N GLY A 220 -24.37 -26.45 1.20
CA GLY A 220 -25.59 -26.32 2.00
C GLY A 220 -25.37 -26.16 3.51
N ALA A 221 -24.15 -25.84 3.96
CA ALA A 221 -23.80 -25.63 5.37
C ALA A 221 -24.18 -26.82 6.28
N HIS A 222 -24.15 -28.03 5.73
CA HIS A 222 -24.55 -29.21 6.48
C HIS A 222 -23.39 -29.75 7.33
N PRO A 223 -23.68 -30.14 8.58
CA PRO A 223 -22.71 -30.83 9.40
C PRO A 223 -22.29 -32.16 8.79
N SER A 224 -21.09 -32.62 9.14
CA SER A 224 -20.68 -33.97 8.75
C SER A 224 -21.58 -34.97 9.49
N ILE A 225 -22.27 -35.82 8.75
CA ILE A 225 -23.21 -36.80 9.31
C ILE A 225 -22.65 -38.20 9.15
N ILE A 226 -22.74 -38.99 10.22
CA ILE A 226 -22.54 -40.44 10.16
C ILE A 226 -23.92 -41.09 10.05
N LEU A 227 -24.14 -41.82 8.96
CA LEU A 227 -25.30 -42.71 8.82
C LEU A 227 -24.93 -44.07 9.41
N ASN A 228 -25.58 -44.44 10.51
CA ASN A 228 -25.32 -45.67 11.23
C ASN A 228 -26.49 -46.65 11.05
N THR A 229 -26.16 -47.93 10.84
CA THR A 229 -27.14 -49.02 10.69
C THR A 229 -26.69 -50.25 11.45
N ALA A 230 -27.63 -50.98 12.05
CA ALA A 230 -27.37 -52.26 12.72
C ALA A 230 -27.33 -53.45 11.74
N VAL A 231 -27.75 -53.24 10.48
CA VAL A 231 -27.89 -54.29 9.46
C VAL A 231 -26.75 -54.20 8.44
N LYS A 232 -26.20 -55.34 8.00
CA LYS A 232 -25.21 -55.37 6.92
C LYS A 232 -25.84 -54.92 5.61
N MET A 233 -25.31 -53.86 5.01
CA MET A 233 -25.70 -53.38 3.68
C MET A 233 -24.73 -53.87 2.60
N SER A 234 -25.23 -54.09 1.39
CA SER A 234 -24.38 -54.31 0.21
C SER A 234 -23.70 -53.00 -0.23
N GLN A 235 -22.58 -53.10 -0.94
CA GLN A 235 -21.88 -51.93 -1.48
C GLN A 235 -22.78 -51.04 -2.35
N THR A 236 -23.65 -51.66 -3.16
CA THR A 236 -24.64 -50.97 -4.00
C THR A 236 -25.66 -50.17 -3.20
N GLN A 237 -26.09 -50.67 -2.03
CA GLN A 237 -27.01 -49.95 -1.14
C GLN A 237 -26.32 -48.75 -0.49
N ILE A 238 -25.05 -48.90 -0.10
CA ILE A 238 -24.24 -47.81 0.47
C ILE A 238 -24.09 -46.68 -0.54
N GLU A 239 -23.69 -47.00 -1.77
CA GLU A 239 -23.52 -46.01 -2.84
C GLU A 239 -24.85 -45.31 -3.20
N GLY A 240 -25.96 -46.05 -3.25
CA GLY A 240 -27.28 -45.48 -3.48
C GLY A 240 -27.71 -44.51 -2.37
N LEU A 241 -27.44 -44.86 -1.11
CA LEU A 241 -27.74 -44.00 0.04
C LEU A 241 -26.86 -42.74 0.05
N GLN A 242 -25.57 -42.87 -0.25
CA GLN A 242 -24.65 -41.74 -0.38
C GLN A 242 -25.07 -40.80 -1.51
N ALA A 243 -25.45 -41.35 -2.66
CA ALA A 243 -25.93 -40.56 -3.80
C ALA A 243 -27.25 -39.84 -3.48
N ALA A 244 -28.20 -40.51 -2.81
CA ALA A 244 -29.45 -39.89 -2.37
C ALA A 244 -29.21 -38.79 -1.34
N PHE A 245 -28.30 -39.00 -0.39
CA PHE A 245 -27.91 -37.99 0.59
C PHE A 245 -27.24 -36.79 -0.08
N ALA A 246 -26.27 -37.03 -0.97
CA ALA A 246 -25.60 -35.97 -1.73
C ALA A 246 -26.59 -35.20 -2.61
N ALA A 247 -27.45 -35.86 -3.37
CA ALA A 247 -28.46 -35.19 -4.20
C ALA A 247 -29.43 -34.33 -3.37
N LYS A 248 -29.66 -34.70 -2.11
CA LYS A 248 -30.58 -34.00 -1.22
C LYS A 248 -29.97 -32.82 -0.50
N TYR A 249 -28.71 -32.94 -0.08
CA TYR A 249 -28.06 -31.96 0.80
C TYR A 249 -26.90 -31.20 0.13
N SER A 250 -26.53 -31.55 -1.10
CA SER A 250 -25.59 -30.73 -1.88
C SER A 250 -26.30 -29.56 -2.56
N GLY A 251 -25.62 -28.41 -2.62
CA GLY A 251 -26.12 -27.21 -3.28
C GLY A 251 -27.06 -26.36 -2.41
N SER A 252 -26.88 -25.05 -2.47
CA SER A 252 -27.66 -24.06 -1.73
C SER A 252 -29.17 -24.08 -2.04
N GLU A 253 -29.58 -24.52 -3.24
CA GLU A 253 -30.99 -24.59 -3.64
C GLU A 253 -31.76 -25.79 -3.07
N ASN A 254 -31.05 -26.80 -2.57
CA ASN A 254 -31.68 -27.98 -1.97
C ASN A 254 -31.92 -27.81 -0.46
N PHE A 255 -31.38 -26.73 0.12
CA PHE A 255 -31.58 -26.35 1.51
C PHE A 255 -33.08 -26.17 1.81
N HIS A 256 -33.56 -26.77 2.90
CA HIS A 256 -34.97 -26.75 3.33
C HIS A 256 -36.03 -27.41 2.41
N ARG A 257 -35.64 -28.29 1.47
CA ARG A 257 -36.62 -29.20 0.84
C ARG A 257 -37.17 -30.22 1.85
N LEU A 258 -38.09 -31.09 1.40
CA LEU A 258 -38.68 -32.20 2.19
C LEU A 258 -37.62 -32.97 3.00
N PRO A 259 -37.90 -33.48 4.22
CA PRO A 259 -36.90 -34.21 5.00
C PRO A 259 -36.41 -35.49 4.28
N LEU A 260 -35.13 -35.83 4.41
CA LEU A 260 -34.65 -37.16 4.00
C LEU A 260 -35.22 -38.18 4.98
N VAL A 261 -35.98 -39.14 4.46
CA VAL A 261 -36.54 -40.23 5.28
C VAL A 261 -35.58 -41.40 5.24
N LEU A 262 -35.05 -41.77 6.40
CA LEU A 262 -34.20 -42.94 6.59
C LEU A 262 -35.11 -44.13 6.95
N THR A 263 -35.04 -45.21 6.17
CA THR A 263 -35.77 -46.46 6.41
C THR A 263 -34.88 -47.51 7.09
N GLU A 264 -35.43 -48.66 7.47
CA GLU A 264 -34.65 -49.83 7.94
C GLU A 264 -33.77 -49.59 9.19
N GLY A 265 -34.17 -48.65 10.07
CA GLY A 265 -33.45 -48.38 11.32
C GLY A 265 -32.14 -47.62 11.17
N ILE A 266 -31.90 -46.99 10.01
CA ILE A 266 -30.73 -46.11 9.80
C ILE A 266 -30.90 -44.84 10.64
N THR A 267 -29.86 -44.45 11.36
CA THR A 267 -29.83 -43.24 12.19
C THR A 267 -28.73 -42.29 11.71
N ALA A 268 -29.07 -41.01 11.60
CA ALA A 268 -28.10 -39.95 11.34
C ALA A 268 -27.56 -39.40 12.67
N LYS A 269 -26.24 -39.39 12.83
CA LYS A 269 -25.58 -38.68 13.93
C LYS A 269 -24.75 -37.54 13.37
N GLU A 270 -25.03 -36.33 13.82
CA GLU A 270 -24.16 -35.18 13.55
C GLU A 270 -22.84 -35.33 14.29
N LEU A 271 -21.75 -35.13 13.56
CA LEU A 271 -20.46 -34.80 14.15
C LEU A 271 -20.53 -33.32 14.55
N SER A 272 -20.40 -33.01 15.83
CA SER A 272 -20.59 -31.64 16.32
C SER A 272 -19.55 -30.69 15.71
N LEU A 273 -19.99 -29.64 15.01
CA LEU A 273 -19.12 -28.60 14.43
C LEU A 273 -18.79 -27.44 15.38
N SER A 274 -19.51 -27.25 16.49
CA SER A 274 -19.47 -25.98 17.24
C SER A 274 -18.09 -25.57 17.78
N ALA A 275 -17.27 -26.54 18.21
CA ALA A 275 -15.91 -26.28 18.68
C ALA A 275 -14.97 -25.91 17.52
N GLN A 276 -15.15 -26.54 16.36
CA GLN A 276 -14.34 -26.29 15.16
C GLN A 276 -14.69 -24.93 14.52
N ASP A 277 -15.96 -24.55 14.54
CA ASP A 277 -16.43 -23.25 14.02
C ASP A 277 -15.90 -22.09 14.85
N SER A 278 -15.89 -22.25 16.19
CA SER A 278 -15.33 -21.23 17.10
C SER A 278 -13.82 -21.07 16.88
N GLN A 279 -13.09 -22.18 16.77
CA GLN A 279 -11.66 -22.16 16.45
C GLN A 279 -11.37 -21.56 15.07
N LEU A 280 -12.22 -21.81 14.07
CA LEU A 280 -12.08 -21.23 12.73
C LEU A 280 -12.28 -19.71 12.74
N LEU A 281 -13.26 -19.21 13.48
CA LEU A 281 -13.51 -17.78 13.64
C LEU A 281 -12.34 -17.08 14.33
N GLU A 282 -11.84 -17.66 15.43
CA GLU A 282 -10.66 -17.16 16.14
C GLU A 282 -9.42 -17.16 15.23
N ALA A 283 -9.21 -18.25 14.48
CA ALA A 283 -8.08 -18.36 13.56
C ALA A 283 -8.16 -17.30 12.45
N ARG A 284 -9.35 -16.99 11.93
CA ARG A 284 -9.57 -15.91 10.95
C ARG A 284 -9.24 -14.54 11.50
N GLN A 285 -9.71 -14.24 12.72
CA GLN A 285 -9.41 -12.97 13.37
C GLN A 285 -7.90 -12.80 13.59
N PHE A 286 -7.21 -13.88 14.00
CA PHE A 286 -5.76 -13.86 14.14
C PHE A 286 -5.04 -13.63 12.80
N GLN A 287 -5.53 -14.20 11.68
CA GLN A 287 -4.95 -13.95 10.36
C GLN A 287 -5.03 -12.47 9.96
N VAL A 288 -6.12 -11.77 10.30
CA VAL A 288 -6.25 -10.33 10.01
C VAL A 288 -5.14 -9.53 10.72
N ILE A 289 -4.90 -9.84 11.99
CA ILE A 289 -3.86 -9.19 12.79
C ILE A 289 -2.46 -9.51 12.26
N ASP A 290 -2.20 -10.75 11.88
CA ASP A 290 -0.88 -11.17 11.36
C ASP A 290 -0.58 -10.54 10.00
N ILE A 291 -1.59 -10.43 9.13
CA ILE A 291 -1.49 -9.68 7.87
C ILE A 291 -1.23 -8.20 8.17
N ALA A 292 -2.00 -7.57 9.06
CA ALA A 292 -1.81 -6.17 9.43
C ALA A 292 -0.38 -5.89 9.94
N ARG A 293 0.15 -6.79 10.77
CA ARG A 293 1.53 -6.76 11.27
C ARG A 293 2.54 -6.82 10.13
N ALA A 294 2.35 -7.71 9.15
CA ALA A 294 3.26 -7.83 8.00
C ALA A 294 3.36 -6.52 7.18
N PHE A 295 2.28 -5.75 7.10
CA PHE A 295 2.25 -4.45 6.43
C PHE A 295 2.65 -3.27 7.33
N GLY A 296 2.81 -3.49 8.64
CA GLY A 296 3.01 -2.41 9.61
C GLY A 296 1.79 -1.51 9.78
N VAL A 297 0.58 -1.99 9.47
CA VAL A 297 -0.66 -1.23 9.62
C VAL A 297 -1.31 -1.59 10.96
N PRO A 298 -1.65 -0.62 11.82
CA PRO A 298 -2.40 -0.91 13.04
C PRO A 298 -3.75 -1.58 12.74
N PRO A 299 -4.14 -2.68 13.43
CA PRO A 299 -5.36 -3.43 13.11
C PRO A 299 -6.65 -2.59 13.09
N HIS A 300 -6.76 -1.61 13.99
CA HIS A 300 -7.94 -0.73 14.03
C HIS A 300 -8.12 0.12 12.77
N MET A 301 -7.03 0.43 12.02
CA MET A 301 -7.11 1.20 10.77
C MET A 301 -7.70 0.38 9.61
N ILE A 302 -7.73 -0.95 9.73
CA ILE A 302 -8.35 -1.87 8.78
C ILE A 302 -9.64 -2.49 9.32
N GLY A 303 -10.18 -1.96 10.42
CA GLY A 303 -11.48 -2.36 10.99
C GLY A 303 -11.42 -3.45 12.06
N GLU A 304 -10.24 -3.95 12.44
CA GLU A 304 -10.09 -4.95 13.50
C GLU A 304 -9.89 -4.26 14.85
N THR A 305 -10.93 -4.30 15.70
CA THR A 305 -10.99 -3.55 16.96
C THR A 305 -11.13 -4.42 18.20
N SER A 306 -11.20 -5.75 18.06
CA SER A 306 -11.47 -6.70 19.15
C SER A 306 -10.48 -6.63 20.32
N GLY A 307 -9.23 -6.20 20.08
CA GLY A 307 -8.18 -6.08 21.09
C GLY A 307 -8.00 -4.67 21.69
N SER A 308 -8.75 -3.65 21.25
CA SER A 308 -8.54 -2.26 21.68
C SER A 308 -9.66 -1.77 22.61
N THR A 309 -9.36 -1.68 23.91
CA THR A 309 -10.28 -1.17 24.95
C THR A 309 -10.20 0.34 25.19
N SER A 310 -9.21 1.03 24.61
CA SER A 310 -9.02 2.48 24.77
C SER A 310 -9.49 3.26 23.53
N TRP A 311 -10.77 3.58 23.48
CA TRP A 311 -11.33 4.55 22.53
C TRP A 311 -10.97 5.97 22.99
N GLY A 312 -10.05 6.64 22.28
CA GLY A 312 -9.63 8.02 22.57
C GLY A 312 -8.14 8.26 22.30
N SER A 313 -7.38 8.63 23.33
CA SER A 313 -5.97 9.03 23.23
C SER A 313 -5.02 7.94 22.70
N GLY A 314 -5.34 6.66 22.93
CA GLY A 314 -4.58 5.53 22.39
C GLY A 314 -4.64 5.46 20.87
N ILE A 315 -5.81 5.76 20.27
CA ILE A 315 -6.01 5.71 18.81
C ILE A 315 -5.21 6.81 18.11
N GLU A 316 -5.24 8.05 18.61
CA GLU A 316 -4.44 9.15 18.07
C GLU A 316 -2.93 8.84 18.11
N SER A 317 -2.46 8.25 19.22
CA SER A 317 -1.06 7.83 19.35
C SER A 317 -0.70 6.72 18.35
N MET A 318 -1.59 5.77 18.12
CA MET A 318 -1.37 4.70 17.14
C MET A 318 -1.38 5.24 15.69
N SER A 319 -2.26 6.20 15.37
CA SER A 319 -2.28 6.88 14.06
C SER A 319 -0.98 7.63 13.80
N ARG A 320 -0.44 8.35 14.80
CA ARG A 320 0.89 8.98 14.70
C ARG A 320 2.01 7.95 14.52
N GLY A 321 1.90 6.81 15.22
CA GLY A 321 2.80 5.67 15.06
C GLY A 321 2.81 5.13 13.63
N PHE A 322 1.64 4.98 13.00
CA PHE A 322 1.53 4.55 11.60
C PHE A 322 2.23 5.52 10.64
N VAL A 323 2.02 6.84 10.80
CA VAL A 323 2.70 7.84 9.97
C VAL A 323 4.23 7.73 10.13
N THR A 324 4.70 7.64 11.37
CA THR A 324 6.13 7.69 11.69
C THR A 324 6.87 6.41 11.28
N TYR A 325 6.32 5.24 11.61
CA TYR A 325 7.02 3.97 11.47
C TYR A 325 6.67 3.22 10.18
N THR A 326 5.53 3.52 9.56
CA THR A 326 5.07 2.82 8.35
C THR A 326 5.15 3.73 7.14
N LEU A 327 4.47 4.88 7.13
CA LEU A 327 4.44 5.75 5.94
C LEU A 327 5.78 6.44 5.67
N GLN A 328 6.42 7.01 6.70
CA GLN A 328 7.60 7.85 6.51
C GLN A 328 8.78 7.12 5.84
N PRO A 329 9.09 5.85 6.13
CA PRO A 329 10.07 5.08 5.37
C PRO A 329 9.76 4.96 3.87
N HIS A 330 8.50 4.74 3.49
CA HIS A 330 8.10 4.68 2.08
C HIS A 330 8.29 6.03 1.39
N LEU A 331 7.78 7.11 2.02
CA LEU A 331 7.94 8.48 1.51
C LEU A 331 9.41 8.83 1.32
N ARG A 332 10.26 8.49 2.29
CA ARG A 332 11.69 8.83 2.23
C ARG A 332 12.41 8.11 1.09
N LYS A 333 12.09 6.84 0.82
CA LYS A 333 12.66 6.09 -0.31
C LYS A 333 12.24 6.69 -1.65
N ILE A 334 10.97 7.06 -1.78
CA ILE A 334 10.44 7.71 -2.99
C ILE A 334 11.13 9.06 -3.19
N GLU A 335 11.19 9.90 -2.16
CA GLU A 335 11.89 11.21 -2.20
C GLU A 335 13.35 11.06 -2.62
N GLN A 336 14.09 10.12 -2.04
CA GLN A 336 15.50 9.94 -2.34
C GLN A 336 15.74 9.43 -3.77
N GLU A 337 14.89 8.54 -4.29
CA GLU A 337 15.00 8.09 -5.68
C GLU A 337 14.70 9.23 -6.66
N LEU A 338 13.65 10.02 -6.39
CA LEU A 338 13.36 11.22 -7.18
C LEU A 338 14.53 12.20 -7.14
N ASN A 339 15.04 12.52 -5.95
CA ASN A 339 16.10 13.50 -5.77
C ASN A 339 17.39 13.10 -6.47
N ARG A 340 17.83 11.82 -6.36
CA ARG A 340 19.08 11.40 -7.00
C ARG A 340 19.00 11.33 -8.54
N LYS A 341 17.80 11.23 -9.12
CA LYS A 341 17.58 11.03 -10.57
C LYS A 341 17.08 12.27 -11.30
N LEU A 342 16.34 13.15 -10.62
CA LEU A 342 15.72 14.32 -11.24
C LEU A 342 16.60 15.57 -11.13
N PHE A 343 17.45 15.67 -10.09
CA PHE A 343 18.33 16.81 -9.91
C PHE A 343 19.81 16.45 -9.99
N PRO A 344 20.64 17.35 -10.56
CA PRO A 344 22.08 17.32 -10.33
C PRO A 344 22.41 17.50 -8.85
N ARG A 345 23.50 16.86 -8.39
CA ARG A 345 23.91 16.87 -6.96
C ARG A 345 24.08 18.29 -6.39
N ASP A 346 24.58 19.22 -7.20
CA ASP A 346 24.98 20.56 -6.72
C ASP A 346 23.92 21.64 -6.98
N SER A 347 22.70 21.24 -7.34
CA SER A 347 21.64 22.20 -7.69
C SER A 347 20.97 22.87 -6.48
N GLY A 348 21.21 22.36 -5.26
CA GLY A 348 20.49 22.77 -4.05
C GLY A 348 18.98 22.44 -4.07
N LYS A 349 18.47 21.83 -5.16
CA LYS A 349 17.06 21.48 -5.33
C LYS A 349 16.76 20.09 -4.80
N PHE A 350 15.63 19.95 -4.12
CA PHE A 350 15.12 18.66 -3.70
C PHE A 350 13.60 18.65 -3.62
N LEU A 351 13.02 17.47 -3.84
CA LEU A 351 11.62 17.15 -3.71
C LEU A 351 11.37 16.54 -2.33
N ARG A 352 10.25 16.93 -1.74
CA ARG A 352 9.77 16.41 -0.46
C ARG A 352 8.25 16.35 -0.46
N PHE A 353 7.70 15.27 0.08
CA PHE A 353 6.26 15.18 0.37
C PHE A 353 5.90 16.16 1.47
N ASP A 354 4.79 16.87 1.27
CA ASP A 354 4.16 17.67 2.31
C ASP A 354 3.49 16.74 3.33
N ARG A 355 4.09 16.65 4.51
CA ARG A 355 3.60 15.82 5.62
C ARG A 355 2.64 16.58 6.52
N ASP A 356 2.59 17.91 6.41
CA ASP A 356 1.69 18.73 7.22
C ASP A 356 0.23 18.42 6.87
N ALA A 357 -0.03 18.03 5.61
CA ALA A 357 -1.31 17.52 5.14
C ALA A 357 -1.85 16.29 5.90
N LEU A 358 -0.97 15.48 6.53
CA LEU A 358 -1.41 14.37 7.39
C LEU A 358 -1.89 14.85 8.77
N ILE A 359 -1.38 15.99 9.23
CA ILE A 359 -1.74 16.59 10.53
C ILE A 359 -3.04 17.39 10.40
N GLU A 360 -3.33 17.98 9.23
CA GLU A 360 -4.58 18.71 8.97
C GLU A 360 -5.85 17.88 9.16
N GLY A 361 -5.77 16.55 9.06
CA GLY A 361 -6.90 15.64 9.34
C GLY A 361 -7.33 15.59 10.82
N ASP A 362 -6.51 16.07 11.75
CA ASP A 362 -6.80 16.16 13.18
C ASP A 362 -6.88 17.63 13.63
N SER A 363 -8.11 18.16 13.63
CA SER A 363 -8.38 19.56 13.99
C SER A 363 -7.96 19.91 15.41
N LYS A 364 -7.93 18.93 16.33
CA LYS A 364 -7.50 19.13 17.72
C LYS A 364 -5.98 19.24 17.80
N ALA A 365 -5.25 18.30 17.19
CA ALA A 365 -3.79 18.37 17.13
C ALA A 365 -3.32 19.65 16.40
N GLN A 366 -4.03 20.05 15.33
CA GLN A 366 -3.74 21.28 14.60
C GLN A 366 -4.00 22.53 15.47
N ALA A 367 -5.09 22.56 16.23
CA ALA A 367 -5.39 23.66 17.15
C ALA A 367 -4.36 23.76 18.29
N GLU A 368 -3.95 22.63 18.87
CA GLU A 368 -2.91 22.58 19.90
C GLU A 368 -1.55 23.03 19.36
N TYR A 369 -1.14 22.55 18.18
CA TYR A 369 0.08 22.97 17.51
C TYR A 369 0.07 24.49 17.20
N ASN A 370 -1.01 24.99 16.61
CA ASN A 370 -1.12 26.42 16.30
C ASN A 370 -1.13 27.28 17.56
N ARG A 371 -1.82 26.84 18.62
CA ARG A 371 -1.83 27.54 19.93
C ARG A 371 -0.44 27.57 20.57
N ALA A 372 0.33 26.49 20.44
CA ALA A 372 1.70 26.47 20.92
C ALA A 372 2.58 27.40 20.07
N ALA A 373 2.45 27.34 18.75
CA ALA A 373 3.30 28.09 17.83
C ALA A 373 3.07 29.61 17.85
N LEU A 374 1.81 30.04 18.02
CA LEU A 374 1.46 31.45 18.15
C LEU A 374 1.86 32.04 19.51
N GLY A 375 2.22 31.21 20.49
CA GLY A 375 2.49 31.65 21.86
C GLY A 375 1.21 32.02 22.64
N GLY A 376 1.38 32.43 23.89
CA GLY A 376 0.27 32.86 24.75
C GLY A 376 0.40 32.42 26.21
N PRO A 377 -0.63 32.67 27.05
CA PRO A 377 -0.65 32.24 28.44
C PRO A 377 -0.45 30.72 28.56
N GLY A 378 0.67 30.28 29.13
CA GLY A 378 1.04 28.88 29.28
C GLY A 378 1.88 28.27 28.15
N SER A 379 1.98 28.91 26.98
CA SER A 379 2.81 28.45 25.84
C SER A 379 4.13 29.20 25.69
N GLY A 380 4.26 30.38 26.32
CA GLY A 380 5.47 31.21 26.25
C GLY A 380 5.55 32.05 24.97
N MET A 381 6.78 32.31 24.51
CA MET A 381 7.04 33.08 23.28
C MET A 381 6.62 32.28 22.04
N GLY A 382 5.91 32.93 21.11
CA GLY A 382 5.55 32.33 19.85
C GLY A 382 6.74 32.20 18.91
N TRP A 383 6.79 31.13 18.10
CA TRP A 383 7.79 30.94 17.04
C TRP A 383 7.19 31.01 15.63
N LEU A 384 5.86 31.16 15.51
CA LEU A 384 5.17 31.50 14.27
C LEU A 384 4.27 32.71 14.48
N THR A 385 4.19 33.55 13.47
CA THR A 385 3.26 34.68 13.41
C THR A 385 1.86 34.20 12.97
N PRO A 386 0.78 34.91 13.35
CA PRO A 386 -0.56 34.63 12.83
C PRO A 386 -0.62 34.58 11.30
N ASP A 387 0.11 35.44 10.59
CA ASP A 387 0.15 35.46 9.12
C ASP A 387 0.88 34.26 8.51
N GLU A 388 1.90 33.72 9.18
CA GLU A 388 2.55 32.47 8.76
C GLU A 388 1.62 31.27 8.93
N VAL A 389 0.88 31.20 10.06
CA VAL A 389 -0.14 30.14 10.27
C VAL A 389 -1.26 30.26 9.23
N ARG A 390 -1.73 31.47 8.93
CA ARG A 390 -2.72 31.72 7.87
C ARG A 390 -2.20 31.28 6.50
N ARG A 391 -0.95 31.60 6.17
CA ARG A 391 -0.33 31.19 4.91
C ARG A 391 -0.26 29.67 4.78
N LYS A 392 0.09 28.96 5.85
CA LYS A 392 0.07 27.48 5.89
C LYS A 392 -1.33 26.92 5.62
N GLN A 393 -2.36 27.55 6.19
CA GLN A 393 -3.77 27.18 5.97
C GLN A 393 -4.36 27.69 4.64
N GLY A 394 -3.55 28.29 3.76
CA GLY A 394 -4.01 28.82 2.47
C GLY A 394 -4.80 30.13 2.54
N HIS A 395 -4.82 30.80 3.70
CA HIS A 395 -5.45 32.11 3.88
C HIS A 395 -4.50 33.25 3.52
N LYS A 396 -5.07 34.37 3.03
CA LYS A 396 -4.30 35.61 2.79
C LYS A 396 -3.81 36.20 4.12
N PRO A 397 -2.57 36.71 4.17
CA PRO A 397 -2.06 37.44 5.33
C PRO A 397 -2.90 38.71 5.58
N MET A 398 -3.06 39.09 6.84
CA MET A 398 -3.80 40.28 7.25
C MET A 398 -2.89 41.49 7.48
N GLY A 399 -1.60 41.27 7.75
CA GLY A 399 -0.64 42.33 8.06
C GLY A 399 -0.83 42.95 9.45
N GLY A 400 -0.03 43.97 9.78
CA GLY A 400 -0.03 44.62 11.09
C GLY A 400 0.43 43.68 12.21
N ASN A 401 -0.25 43.68 13.35
CA ASN A 401 0.10 42.82 14.50
C ASN A 401 0.09 41.31 14.16
N ALA A 402 -0.60 40.90 13.09
CA ALA A 402 -0.61 39.51 12.62
C ALA A 402 0.72 39.08 11.98
N SER A 403 1.59 40.02 11.64
CA SER A 403 2.92 39.78 11.07
C SER A 403 4.04 39.78 12.11
N GLU A 404 3.70 40.01 13.39
CA GLU A 404 4.66 40.06 14.49
C GLU A 404 4.56 38.80 15.37
N LEU A 405 5.70 38.40 15.95
CA LEU A 405 5.73 37.27 16.88
C LEU A 405 5.16 37.68 18.24
N PHE A 406 4.40 36.78 18.86
CA PHE A 406 3.94 36.99 20.23
C PHE A 406 5.12 36.98 21.21
N ASN A 407 5.34 38.10 21.90
CA ASN A 407 6.35 38.22 22.94
C ASN A 407 5.69 38.57 24.29
N PRO A 408 5.70 37.66 25.28
CA PRO A 408 5.09 37.92 26.59
C PRO A 408 5.79 39.03 27.39
N ASN A 409 7.03 39.38 27.04
CA ASN A 409 7.80 40.42 27.73
C ASN A 409 7.49 41.85 27.24
N MET A 410 6.76 42.01 26.12
CA MET A 410 6.38 43.33 25.60
C MET A 410 5.24 44.00 26.40
N ASN A 411 4.54 43.24 27.25
CA ASN A 411 3.36 43.70 28.01
C ASN A 411 3.58 43.82 29.52
N GLN A 412 4.81 43.73 30.03
CA GLN A 412 5.05 44.10 31.43
C GLN A 412 5.07 45.62 31.55
N PRO A 413 4.20 46.25 32.38
CA PRO A 413 4.38 47.65 32.70
C PRO A 413 5.77 47.81 33.31
N LYS A 414 6.55 48.79 32.82
CA LYS A 414 7.83 49.16 33.41
C LYS A 414 7.60 49.63 34.85
N THR A 415 7.69 48.73 35.82
CA THR A 415 7.54 49.03 37.25
C THR A 415 8.85 49.58 37.87
N GLU A 416 9.65 50.30 37.10
CA GLU A 416 10.90 50.90 37.58
C GLU A 416 10.99 52.35 37.11
N GLN A 417 10.26 53.23 37.82
CA GLN A 417 10.57 54.68 37.85
C GLN A 417 9.82 55.48 38.94
N LEU A 418 9.45 54.86 40.08
CA LEU A 418 8.77 55.55 41.18
C LEU A 418 9.46 55.43 42.56
N ALA A 419 10.70 54.93 42.62
CA ALA A 419 11.46 54.82 43.87
C ALA A 419 12.48 55.95 44.11
N GLU A 420 12.66 56.90 43.17
CA GLU A 420 13.66 57.98 43.28
C GLU A 420 13.08 59.38 43.55
N ALA A 421 11.82 59.50 43.97
CA ALA A 421 11.17 60.80 44.21
C ALA A 421 10.72 61.05 45.67
N THR A 422 11.31 60.38 46.66
CA THR A 422 11.04 60.64 48.10
C THR A 422 12.30 60.70 48.97
N ALA A 423 13.42 61.17 48.40
CA ALA A 423 14.61 61.53 49.17
C ALA A 423 15.22 62.84 48.65
N GLU A 424 14.51 63.95 48.86
CA GLU A 424 15.09 65.29 48.96
C GLU A 424 14.47 66.03 50.15
#